data_AF-A0AAU1PRU4-F1
#
_entry.id   AF-A0AAU1PRU4-F1
#
_cell.length_a   1.000
_cell.length_b   1.000
_cell.length_c   1.000
_cell.angle_alpha   90.00
_cell.angle_beta   90.00
_cell.angle_gamma   90.00
#
_symmetry.space_group_name_H-M   'P 1'
#
loop_
_entity.id
_entity.type
_entity.pdbx_description
1 polymer ?
#
loop_
_entity_poly.entity_id
_entity_poly.type
_entity_poly.pdbx_seq_one_letter_code
_entity_poly.pdbx_strand_id
1 'polypeptide(L)'
;MPEYPLRCDVRRTESTTELLTELHGSEPGFDNYLLTAWSPELTDQDVITLPLLAALLDEPVALRRSRTGHTPARRLTWHCALRKTTSTALSDDDWFELTREVLDATGIEPDDDPHACRWAALRNQADGLDIVATVIRQDGRWARLHNDGYFARIAAENFDHNHGLSRSG
;
A
#
# COMPACT_ATOMS: atom_id res chain seq x y z
N MET A 1 26.76 2.43 -5.46
CA MET A 1 25.66 1.79 -4.72
C MET A 1 25.10 0.68 -5.60
N PRO A 2 24.74 -0.48 -5.07
CA PRO A 2 24.00 -1.46 -5.85
C PRO A 2 22.71 -0.81 -6.37
N GLU A 3 22.42 -1.03 -7.65
CA GLU A 3 21.17 -0.59 -8.27
C GLU A 3 20.14 -1.69 -8.05
N TYR A 4 19.14 -1.40 -7.21
CA TYR A 4 18.04 -2.32 -6.94
C TYR A 4 16.94 -2.10 -7.98
N PRO A 5 16.51 -3.17 -8.68
CA PRO A 5 15.51 -3.04 -9.72
C PRO A 5 14.09 -2.81 -9.19
N LEU A 6 13.82 -2.99 -7.89
CA LEU A 6 12.61 -2.49 -7.24
C LEU A 6 12.86 -1.15 -6.55
N ARG A 7 12.09 -0.14 -6.97
CA ARG A 7 12.01 1.16 -6.31
C ARG A 7 10.78 1.23 -5.45
N CYS A 8 10.93 1.84 -4.27
CA CYS A 8 9.87 2.07 -3.30
C CYS A 8 9.89 3.55 -2.91
N ASP A 9 8.75 4.23 -3.05
CA ASP A 9 8.56 5.62 -2.61
C ASP A 9 7.36 5.71 -1.67
N VAL A 10 7.60 6.20 -0.45
CA VAL A 10 6.56 6.36 0.58
C VAL A 10 6.26 7.83 0.80
N ARG A 11 4.98 8.20 0.68
CA ARG A 11 4.50 9.56 0.93
C ARG A 11 3.26 9.57 1.83
N ARG A 12 2.86 10.78 2.23
CA ARG A 12 1.61 11.03 2.97
C ARG A 12 0.75 12.09 2.30
N THR A 13 -0.54 11.83 2.22
CA THR A 13 -1.54 12.76 1.67
C THR A 13 -2.66 13.04 2.67
N GLU A 14 -3.42 14.10 2.42
CA GLU A 14 -4.52 14.53 3.30
C GLU A 14 -5.86 13.87 2.95
N SER A 15 -6.03 13.35 1.73
CA SER A 15 -7.28 12.82 1.22
C SER A 15 -7.07 11.48 0.52
N THR A 16 -7.72 10.44 1.05
CA THR A 16 -7.72 9.09 0.46
C THR A 16 -8.43 9.08 -0.89
N THR A 17 -9.55 9.79 -1.01
CA THR A 17 -10.32 9.89 -2.26
C THR A 17 -9.53 10.58 -3.37
N GLU A 18 -8.89 11.72 -3.07
CA GLU A 18 -8.08 12.44 -4.07
C GLU A 18 -6.88 11.61 -4.49
N LEU A 19 -6.21 10.93 -3.55
CA LEU A 19 -5.11 10.02 -3.84
C LEU A 19 -5.56 8.88 -4.76
N LEU A 20 -6.64 8.15 -4.43
CA LEU A 20 -7.10 7.05 -5.27
C LEU A 20 -7.51 7.55 -6.67
N THR A 21 -8.11 8.74 -6.77
CA THR A 21 -8.44 9.34 -8.07
C THR A 21 -7.19 9.71 -8.86
N GLU A 22 -6.15 10.22 -8.20
CA GLU A 22 -4.83 10.53 -8.79
C GLU A 22 -4.15 9.26 -9.34
N LEU A 23 -4.15 8.18 -8.56
CA LEU A 23 -3.47 6.92 -8.92
C LEU A 23 -4.16 6.17 -10.07
N HIS A 24 -5.46 6.38 -10.29
CA HIS A 24 -6.22 5.69 -11.32
C HIS A 24 -6.03 6.25 -12.75
N GLY A 25 -4.97 7.02 -13.00
CA GLY A 25 -4.49 7.32 -14.35
C GLY A 25 -3.90 6.06 -14.98
N SER A 26 -4.73 5.23 -15.61
CA SER A 26 -4.32 3.93 -16.16
C SER A 26 -3.24 4.05 -17.25
N GLU A 27 -2.37 3.05 -17.33
CA GLU A 27 -1.58 2.79 -18.53
C GLU A 27 -2.50 2.31 -19.67
N PRO A 28 -2.38 2.84 -20.91
CA PRO A 28 -3.17 2.35 -22.04
C PRO A 28 -3.00 0.84 -22.25
N GLY A 29 -4.09 0.08 -22.17
CA GLY A 29 -4.06 -1.38 -22.30
C GLY A 29 -3.80 -2.14 -21.00
N PHE A 30 -3.75 -1.44 -19.86
CA PHE A 30 -3.75 -2.05 -18.53
C PHE A 30 -5.03 -1.66 -17.78
N ASP A 31 -5.84 -2.65 -17.44
CA ASP A 31 -7.03 -2.43 -16.64
C ASP A 31 -6.64 -2.29 -15.17
N ASN A 32 -7.18 -1.27 -14.50
CA ASN A 32 -6.91 -1.11 -13.08
C ASN A 32 -7.66 -2.18 -12.28
N TYR A 33 -6.97 -2.84 -11.34
CA TYR A 33 -7.62 -3.80 -10.45
C TYR A 33 -7.04 -3.75 -9.03
N LEU A 34 -7.83 -4.24 -8.09
CA LEU A 34 -7.43 -4.48 -6.71
C LEU A 34 -6.70 -5.83 -6.67
N LEU A 35 -5.41 -5.84 -6.33
CA LEU A 35 -4.66 -7.09 -6.17
C LEU A 35 -5.06 -7.80 -4.87
N THR A 36 -5.06 -7.05 -3.77
CA THR A 36 -5.41 -7.55 -2.43
C THR A 36 -5.68 -6.37 -1.49
N ALA A 37 -6.33 -6.65 -0.35
CA ALA A 37 -6.58 -5.67 0.70
C ALA A 37 -6.52 -6.30 2.09
N TRP A 38 -6.64 -5.46 3.13
CA TRP A 38 -6.72 -5.87 4.54
C TRP A 38 -7.88 -6.84 4.83
N SER A 39 -8.95 -6.79 4.02
CA SER A 39 -10.12 -7.65 4.17
C SER A 39 -10.12 -8.71 3.07
N PRO A 40 -10.21 -10.00 3.42
CA PRO A 40 -10.30 -11.08 2.42
C PRO A 40 -11.62 -11.04 1.64
N GLU A 41 -12.60 -10.28 2.11
CA GLU A 41 -13.88 -10.07 1.41
C GLU A 41 -13.80 -9.00 0.31
N LEU A 42 -12.69 -8.26 0.21
CA LEU A 42 -12.48 -7.28 -0.85
C LEU A 42 -11.58 -7.91 -1.91
N THR A 43 -12.20 -8.31 -3.01
CA THR A 43 -11.55 -8.99 -4.13
C THR A 43 -11.58 -8.13 -5.38
N ASP A 44 -10.80 -8.52 -6.39
CA ASP A 44 -10.83 -7.92 -7.73
C ASP A 44 -12.20 -8.09 -8.43
N GLN A 45 -12.99 -9.10 -8.02
CA GLN A 45 -14.33 -9.38 -8.53
C GLN A 45 -15.38 -8.42 -7.97
N ASP A 46 -15.11 -7.79 -6.83
CA ASP A 46 -16.03 -6.85 -6.23
C ASP A 46 -16.01 -5.54 -7.01
N VAL A 47 -17.16 -5.12 -7.51
CA VAL A 47 -17.32 -3.80 -8.15
C VAL A 47 -17.28 -2.72 -7.05
N ILE A 48 -16.09 -2.47 -6.53
CA ILE A 48 -15.82 -1.45 -5.53
C ILE A 48 -15.42 -0.17 -6.26
N THR A 49 -16.24 0.86 -6.13
CA THR A 49 -15.89 2.18 -6.67
C THR A 49 -14.81 2.84 -5.80
N LEU A 50 -13.95 3.69 -6.39
CA LEU A 50 -12.88 4.38 -5.65
C LEU A 50 -13.40 5.19 -4.45
N PRO A 51 -14.53 5.91 -4.53
CA PRO A 51 -15.10 6.58 -3.37
C PRO A 51 -15.53 5.61 -2.27
N LEU A 52 -16.05 4.43 -2.63
CA LEU A 52 -16.40 3.39 -1.65
C LEU A 52 -15.14 2.83 -0.99
N LEU A 53 -14.10 2.50 -1.77
CA LEU A 53 -12.82 2.04 -1.24
C LEU A 53 -12.21 3.07 -0.28
N ALA A 54 -12.20 4.35 -0.66
CA ALA A 54 -11.75 5.44 0.21
C ALA A 54 -12.52 5.49 1.53
N ALA A 55 -13.85 5.37 1.47
CA ALA A 55 -14.69 5.38 2.67
C ALA A 55 -14.41 4.18 3.59
N LEU A 56 -14.17 2.99 3.02
CA LEU A 56 -13.79 1.80 3.80
C LEU A 56 -12.40 1.97 4.44
N LEU A 57 -11.43 2.53 3.71
CA LEU A 57 -10.10 2.82 4.25
C LEU A 57 -10.15 3.85 5.39
N ASP A 58 -11.00 4.87 5.28
CA ASP A 58 -11.13 5.98 6.25
C ASP A 58 -12.01 5.65 7.48
N GLU A 59 -12.69 4.50 7.53
CA GLU A 59 -13.58 4.16 8.66
C GLU A 59 -12.90 4.24 10.04
N PRO A 60 -11.65 3.75 10.24
CA PRO A 60 -10.98 3.87 11.54
C PRO A 60 -10.72 5.33 11.96
N VAL A 61 -10.49 6.23 10.99
CA VAL A 61 -10.35 7.67 11.22
C VAL A 61 -11.66 8.26 11.72
N ALA A 62 -12.78 7.89 11.09
CA ALA A 62 -14.11 8.33 11.50
C ALA A 62 -14.47 7.83 12.91
N LEU A 63 -14.19 6.55 13.21
CA LEU A 63 -14.41 5.97 14.54
C LEU A 63 -13.58 6.68 15.63
N ARG A 64 -12.31 6.98 15.36
CA ARG A 64 -11.46 7.74 16.28
C ARG A 64 -12.03 9.13 16.57
N ARG A 65 -12.49 9.84 15.54
CA ARG A 65 -13.11 11.17 15.68
C ARG A 65 -14.33 11.10 16.58
N SER A 66 -15.21 10.13 16.37
CA SER A 66 -16.41 9.91 17.20
C SER A 66 -16.08 9.61 18.67
N ARG A 67 -14.98 8.90 18.94
CA ARG A 67 -14.57 8.54 20.31
C ARG A 67 -13.84 9.65 21.07
N THR A 68 -13.03 10.43 20.36
CA THR A 68 -12.12 11.41 20.99
C THR A 68 -12.58 12.85 20.86
N GLY A 69 -13.52 13.14 19.96
CA GLY A 69 -13.94 14.51 19.62
C GLY A 69 -12.88 15.29 18.83
N HIS A 70 -11.72 14.69 18.51
CA HIS A 70 -10.62 15.35 17.83
C HIS A 70 -10.48 14.80 16.41
N THR A 71 -10.41 15.69 15.43
CA THR A 71 -9.95 15.34 14.09
C THR A 71 -8.44 15.09 14.18
N PRO A 72 -7.93 13.92 13.73
CA PRO A 72 -6.50 13.67 13.71
C PRO A 72 -5.77 14.73 12.86
N ALA A 73 -4.48 14.94 13.12
CA ALA A 73 -3.65 15.86 12.34
C ALA A 73 -3.72 15.53 10.83
N ARG A 74 -3.35 16.50 9.99
CA ARG A 74 -3.23 16.33 8.53
C ARG A 74 -2.27 15.16 8.22
N ARG A 75 -2.40 14.56 7.02
CA ARG A 75 -1.55 13.47 6.49
C ARG A 75 -1.87 12.06 7.01
N LEU A 76 -3.14 11.66 6.92
CA LEU A 76 -3.62 10.36 7.42
C LEU A 76 -3.52 9.23 6.41
N THR A 77 -3.43 9.57 5.12
CA THR A 77 -3.32 8.59 4.06
C THR A 77 -1.86 8.31 3.80
N TRP A 78 -1.47 7.06 3.96
CA TRP A 78 -0.18 6.49 3.63
C TRP A 78 -0.23 5.93 2.22
N HIS A 79 0.81 6.21 1.44
CA HIS A 79 0.94 5.69 0.08
C HIS A 79 2.36 5.18 -0.13
N CYS A 80 2.48 3.96 -0.62
CA CYS A 80 3.72 3.38 -1.09
C CYS A 80 3.60 2.99 -2.56
N ALA A 81 4.38 3.63 -3.42
CA ALA A 81 4.53 3.25 -4.81
C ALA A 81 5.70 2.26 -4.94
N LEU A 82 5.41 1.07 -5.44
CA LEU A 82 6.41 0.06 -5.81
C LEU A 82 6.54 0.03 -7.33
N ARG A 83 7.76 0.08 -7.85
CA ARG A 83 8.05 0.14 -9.29
C ARG A 83 9.23 -0.73 -9.66
N LYS A 84 9.05 -1.58 -10.68
CA LYS A 84 10.06 -2.46 -11.24
C LYS A 84 10.74 -1.77 -12.42
N THR A 85 12.06 -1.59 -12.37
CA THR A 85 12.81 -0.83 -13.40
C THR A 85 13.42 -1.70 -14.50
N THR A 86 13.33 -3.02 -14.36
CA THR A 86 13.87 -4.00 -15.31
C THR A 86 12.75 -4.68 -16.10
N SER A 87 13.08 -5.22 -17.27
CA SER A 87 12.11 -5.89 -18.15
C SER A 87 11.56 -7.22 -17.63
N THR A 88 12.16 -7.82 -16.60
CA THR A 88 11.63 -9.04 -15.98
C THR A 88 10.32 -8.72 -15.27
N ALA A 89 9.23 -9.31 -15.77
CA ALA A 89 7.91 -9.19 -15.17
C ALA A 89 7.86 -9.92 -13.83
N LEU A 90 7.13 -9.31 -12.89
CA LEU A 90 6.71 -9.93 -11.64
C LEU A 90 5.27 -10.42 -11.79
N SER A 91 5.00 -11.62 -11.27
CA SER A 91 3.65 -12.17 -11.20
C SER A 91 2.83 -11.48 -10.11
N ASP A 92 1.51 -11.66 -10.13
CA ASP A 92 0.62 -11.20 -9.06
C ASP A 92 1.00 -11.80 -7.69
N ASP A 93 1.48 -13.05 -7.68
CA ASP A 93 1.97 -13.71 -6.46
C ASP A 93 3.25 -13.01 -5.92
N ASP A 94 4.18 -12.63 -6.81
CA ASP A 94 5.38 -11.87 -6.42
C ASP A 94 4.99 -10.49 -5.86
N TRP A 95 4.04 -9.80 -6.50
CA TRP A 95 3.53 -8.52 -6.01
C TRP A 95 2.80 -8.63 -4.68
N PHE A 96 2.06 -9.72 -4.47
CA PHE A 96 1.38 -10.02 -3.23
C PHE A 96 2.38 -10.26 -2.09
N GLU A 97 3.40 -11.08 -2.32
CA GLU A 97 4.47 -11.34 -1.35
C GLU A 97 5.21 -10.06 -0.97
N LEU A 98 5.66 -9.28 -1.97
CA LEU A 98 6.31 -7.99 -1.76
C LEU A 98 5.42 -7.01 -0.97
N THR A 99 4.11 -6.99 -1.27
CA THR A 99 3.14 -6.16 -0.54
C THR A 99 3.13 -6.54 0.95
N ARG A 100 3.09 -7.84 1.29
CA ARG A 100 3.12 -8.29 2.68
C ARG A 100 4.41 -7.92 3.39
N GLU A 101 5.56 -8.10 2.76
CA GLU A 101 6.86 -7.72 3.34
C GLU A 101 6.93 -6.21 3.66
N VAL A 102 6.44 -5.37 2.74
CA VAL A 102 6.40 -3.92 2.95
C VAL A 102 5.45 -3.53 4.07
N LEU A 103 4.27 -4.13 4.15
CA LEU A 103 3.27 -3.83 5.18
C LEU A 103 3.76 -4.17 6.59
N ASP A 104 4.41 -5.33 6.75
CA ASP A 104 5.00 -5.74 8.03
C ASP A 104 6.14 -4.81 8.43
N ALA A 105 7.11 -4.60 7.53
CA ALA A 105 8.30 -3.79 7.79
C ALA A 105 7.96 -2.32 8.13
N THR A 106 6.87 -1.78 7.57
CA THR A 106 6.45 -0.39 7.78
C THR A 106 5.55 -0.20 8.99
N GLY A 107 5.03 -1.28 9.56
CA GLY A 107 4.10 -1.25 10.69
C GLY A 107 2.67 -0.87 10.31
N ILE A 108 2.30 -0.98 9.02
CA ILE A 108 0.93 -0.79 8.54
C ILE A 108 0.09 -2.02 8.89
N GLU A 109 0.59 -3.21 8.56
CA GLU A 109 0.05 -4.50 8.99
C GLU A 109 1.19 -5.39 9.50
N PRO A 110 1.66 -5.15 10.74
CA PRO A 110 2.56 -6.07 11.40
C PRO A 110 1.90 -7.45 11.57
N ASP A 111 2.71 -8.50 11.51
CA ASP A 111 2.25 -9.85 11.83
C ASP A 111 1.58 -9.92 13.22
N ASP A 112 0.55 -10.76 13.32
CA ASP A 112 -0.25 -11.01 14.52
C ASP A 112 -0.99 -9.78 15.10
N ASP A 113 -1.21 -8.72 14.30
CA ASP A 113 -1.96 -7.54 14.73
C ASP A 113 -3.41 -7.50 14.22
N PRO A 114 -4.41 -7.94 15.01
CA PRO A 114 -5.81 -7.96 14.59
C PRO A 114 -6.43 -6.55 14.46
N HIS A 115 -5.68 -5.52 14.82
CA HIS A 115 -6.10 -4.12 14.76
C HIS A 115 -5.20 -3.28 13.85
N ALA A 116 -4.44 -3.92 12.96
CA ALA A 116 -3.65 -3.28 11.92
C ALA A 116 -4.46 -2.22 11.14
N CYS A 117 -3.72 -1.35 10.44
CA CYS A 117 -4.31 -0.36 9.56
C CYS A 117 -5.12 -1.03 8.44
N ARG A 118 -6.13 -0.31 7.92
CA ARG A 118 -6.77 -0.73 6.67
C ARG A 118 -5.92 -0.28 5.49
N TRP A 119 -5.70 -1.17 4.54
CA TRP A 119 -4.80 -0.97 3.40
C TRP A 119 -5.28 -1.72 2.15
N ALA A 120 -5.07 -1.15 0.96
CA ALA A 120 -5.38 -1.79 -0.31
C ALA A 120 -4.16 -1.70 -1.24
N ALA A 121 -3.89 -2.77 -1.98
CA ALA A 121 -2.87 -2.83 -3.02
C ALA A 121 -3.54 -2.83 -4.40
N LEU A 122 -3.28 -1.81 -5.20
CA LEU A 122 -3.88 -1.60 -6.51
C LEU A 122 -2.83 -1.69 -7.59
N ARG A 123 -3.25 -2.20 -8.74
CA ARG A 123 -2.47 -2.35 -9.96
C ARG A 123 -3.06 -1.45 -11.03
N ASN A 124 -2.25 -0.58 -11.62
CA ASN A 124 -2.65 0.39 -12.67
C ASN A 124 -1.70 0.43 -13.88
N GLN A 125 -0.58 -0.28 -13.81
CA GLN A 125 0.48 -0.33 -14.82
C GLN A 125 1.22 -1.66 -14.69
N ALA A 126 1.83 -2.17 -15.77
CA ALA A 126 2.43 -3.51 -15.81
C ALA A 126 3.59 -3.72 -14.81
N ASP A 127 4.39 -2.69 -14.58
CA ASP A 127 5.63 -2.71 -13.80
C ASP A 127 5.47 -2.14 -12.38
N GLY A 128 4.25 -1.89 -11.91
CA GLY A 128 4.02 -1.15 -10.69
C GLY A 128 2.81 -1.58 -9.88
N LEU A 129 2.87 -1.27 -8.60
CA LEU A 129 1.81 -1.48 -7.62
C LEU A 129 1.77 -0.29 -6.67
N ASP A 130 0.57 0.15 -6.30
CA ASP A 130 0.35 1.21 -5.31
C ASP A 130 -0.34 0.63 -4.08
N ILE A 131 0.28 0.78 -2.91
CA ILE A 131 -0.31 0.43 -1.62
C ILE A 131 -0.84 1.70 -0.97
N VAL A 132 -2.13 1.73 -0.65
CA VAL A 132 -2.79 2.85 0.02
C VAL A 132 -3.32 2.39 1.37
N ALA A 133 -3.03 3.11 2.44
CA ALA A 133 -3.49 2.78 3.78
C ALA A 133 -3.89 4.03 4.58
N THR A 134 -4.72 3.85 5.60
CA THR A 134 -4.90 4.90 6.63
C THR A 134 -4.05 4.59 7.84
N VAL A 135 -3.31 5.59 8.33
CA VAL A 135 -2.36 5.41 9.46
C VAL A 135 -3.04 5.29 10.82
N ILE A 136 -4.37 5.34 10.85
CA ILE A 136 -5.18 5.07 12.03
C ILE A 136 -5.58 3.59 11.97
N ARG A 137 -5.13 2.86 12.99
CA ARG A 137 -5.44 1.46 13.23
C ARG A 137 -6.93 1.25 13.46
N GLN A 138 -7.40 0.01 13.30
CA GLN A 138 -8.81 -0.33 13.52
C GLN A 138 -9.26 -0.14 14.98
N ASP A 139 -8.34 -0.16 15.95
CA ASP A 139 -8.61 0.20 17.35
C ASP A 139 -8.65 1.73 17.62
N GLY A 140 -8.47 2.53 16.57
CA GLY A 140 -8.44 3.98 16.60
C GLY A 140 -7.10 4.58 17.08
N ARG A 141 -6.06 3.78 17.32
CA ARG A 141 -4.71 4.28 17.67
C ARG A 141 -3.91 4.63 16.40
N TRP A 142 -2.83 5.36 16.57
CA TRP A 142 -1.88 5.60 15.47
C TRP A 142 -1.01 4.37 15.26
N ALA A 143 -0.74 4.02 14.00
CA ALA A 143 0.29 3.06 13.65
C ALA A 143 1.69 3.59 14.02
N ARG A 144 2.64 2.66 14.24
CA ARG A 144 4.02 2.99 14.60
C ARG A 144 4.89 3.08 13.34
N LEU A 145 4.83 4.24 12.68
CA LEU A 145 5.41 4.44 11.34
C LEU A 145 6.79 5.12 11.36
N HIS A 146 7.63 4.80 12.35
CA HIS A 146 8.96 5.40 12.43
C HIS A 146 9.87 4.84 11.33
N ASN A 147 10.47 5.72 10.52
CA ASN A 147 11.33 5.35 9.39
C ASN A 147 10.67 4.41 8.38
N ASP A 148 9.36 4.49 8.23
CA ASP A 148 8.58 3.62 7.33
C ASP A 148 9.08 3.67 5.88
N GLY A 149 9.42 4.84 5.33
CA GLY A 149 10.00 4.93 3.98
C GLY A 149 11.35 4.22 3.85
N TYR A 150 12.18 4.23 4.91
CA TYR A 150 13.42 3.48 4.93
C TYR A 150 13.15 1.97 4.99
N PHE A 151 12.24 1.53 5.86
CA PHE A 151 11.92 0.11 6.00
C PHE A 151 11.22 -0.48 4.77
N ALA A 152 10.33 0.29 4.13
CA ALA A 152 9.71 -0.11 2.88
C ALA A 152 10.75 -0.34 1.77
N ARG A 153 11.73 0.56 1.65
CA ARG A 153 12.86 0.39 0.72
C ARG A 153 13.68 -0.86 1.06
N ILE A 154 14.03 -1.07 2.33
CA ILE A 154 14.79 -2.26 2.75
C ILE A 154 14.02 -3.55 2.44
N ALA A 155 12.70 -3.58 2.63
CA ALA A 155 11.86 -4.72 2.26
C ALA A 155 11.95 -5.01 0.74
N ALA A 156 11.78 -3.99 -0.10
CA ALA A 156 11.93 -4.15 -1.56
C ALA A 156 13.34 -4.61 -1.98
N GLU A 157 14.40 -4.10 -1.33
CA GLU A 157 15.79 -4.50 -1.58
C GLU A 157 16.06 -5.96 -1.17
N ASN A 158 15.45 -6.42 -0.07
CA ASN A 158 15.54 -7.81 0.38
C ASN A 158 14.78 -8.75 -0.56
N PHE A 159 13.57 -8.37 -0.97
CA PHE A 159 12.79 -9.10 -1.97
C PHE A 159 13.59 -9.26 -3.27
N ASP A 160 14.17 -8.17 -3.77
CA ASP A 160 15.06 -8.19 -4.95
C ASP A 160 16.21 -9.20 -4.81
N HIS A 161 16.80 -9.29 -3.62
CA HIS A 161 17.89 -10.22 -3.35
C HIS A 161 17.40 -11.68 -3.33
N ASN A 162 16.30 -11.94 -2.63
CA ASN A 162 15.72 -13.27 -2.44
C ASN A 162 15.24 -13.88 -3.76
N HIS A 163 14.63 -13.08 -4.62
CA HIS A 163 14.15 -13.50 -5.94
C HIS A 163 15.23 -13.37 -7.04
N GLY A 164 16.46 -12.98 -6.70
CA GLY A 164 17.57 -12.89 -7.65
C GLY A 164 17.40 -11.83 -8.75
N LEU A 165 16.54 -10.84 -8.52
CA LEU A 165 16.10 -9.87 -9.52
C LEU A 165 17.22 -8.93 -9.98
N SER A 166 18.22 -8.69 -9.13
CA SER A 166 19.41 -7.88 -9.41
C SER A 166 20.51 -8.62 -10.19
N ARG A 167 20.35 -9.94 -10.42
CA ARG A 167 21.34 -10.78 -11.12
C ARG A 167 21.00 -11.03 -12.59
N SER A 168 19.87 -10.51 -13.06
CA SER A 168 19.42 -10.62 -14.45
C SER A 168 19.94 -9.43 -15.27
N GLY A 169 21.23 -9.45 -15.58
CA GLY A 169 21.91 -8.46 -16.42
C GLY A 169 22.98 -9.11 -17.30
#